data_AF-A0A7C2TKN6-F1
#
_entry.id   AF-A0A7C2TKN6-F1
#
_cell.length_a   1.000
_cell.length_b   1.000
_cell.length_c   1.000
_cell.angle_alpha   90.00
_cell.angle_beta   90.00
_cell.angle_gamma   90.00
#
_symmetry.space_group_name_H-M   'P 1'
#
loop_
_entity.id
_entity.type
_entity.pdbx_description
1 polymer ?
#
loop_
_entity_poly.entity_id
_entity_poly.type
_entity_poly.pdbx_seq_one_letter_code
_entity_poly.pdbx_strand_id
1 'polypeptide(L)' 'HSSLPTLKEARAGFEKTYLRNLLNATAGNISRAAELAGRYRADLYNLLKKHGLSPGDFKE' A
#
# COMPACT_ATOMS: atom_id res chain seq x y z
N HIS A 1 10.76 4.11 -27.86
CA HIS A 1 11.36 3.03 -27.06
C HIS A 1 10.69 3.02 -25.70
N SER A 2 9.90 1.98 -25.40
CA SER A 2 9.37 1.79 -24.05
C SER A 2 10.53 1.33 -23.18
N SER A 3 11.18 2.26 -22.47
CA SER A 3 12.22 1.91 -21.51
C SER A 3 11.53 1.19 -20.35
N LEU A 4 11.96 -0.04 -20.07
CA LEU A 4 11.47 -0.78 -18.91
C LEU A 4 11.82 0.02 -17.65
N PRO A 5 10.89 0.14 -16.68
CA PRO A 5 11.18 0.79 -15.42
C PRO A 5 12.30 0.04 -14.71
N THR A 6 13.11 0.77 -13.93
CA THR A 6 14.12 0.11 -13.10
C THR A 6 13.44 -0.82 -12.08
N LEU A 7 14.17 -1.81 -11.56
CA LEU A 7 13.65 -2.70 -10.50
C LEU A 7 13.05 -1.92 -9.32
N LYS A 8 13.64 -0.77 -9.01
CA LYS A 8 13.17 0.12 -7.95
C LYS A 8 11.81 0.73 -8.27
N GLU A 9 11.62 1.21 -9.50
CA GLU A 9 10.35 1.80 -9.95
C GLU A 9 9.26 0.75 -10.11
N ALA A 10 9.59 -0.40 -10.71
CA ALA A 10 8.66 -1.53 -10.85
C ALA A 10 8.17 -2.00 -9.47
N ARG A 11 9.08 -2.15 -8.51
CA ARG A 11 8.74 -2.49 -7.13
C ARG A 11 7.88 -1.42 -6.47
N ALA A 12 8.19 -0.15 -6.64
CA ALA A 12 7.39 0.94 -6.07
C ALA A 12 5.95 0.94 -6.63
N GLY A 13 5.79 0.72 -7.93
CA GLY A 13 4.47 0.61 -8.57
C GLY A 13 3.66 -0.60 -8.07
N PHE A 14 4.33 -1.75 -7.91
CA PHE A 14 3.72 -2.94 -7.32
C PHE A 14 3.32 -2.71 -5.87
N GLU A 15 4.22 -2.16 -5.05
CA GLU A 15 4.01 -1.92 -3.61
C GLU A 15 2.85 -0.94 -3.39
N LYS A 16 2.75 0.12 -4.19
CA LYS A 16 1.62 1.06 -4.17
C LYS A 16 0.29 0.39 -4.55
N THR A 17 0.29 -0.42 -5.61
CA THR A 17 -0.91 -1.15 -6.05
C THR A 17 -1.36 -2.16 -5.00
N TYR A 18 -0.43 -2.91 -4.42
CA TYR A 18 -0.69 -3.86 -3.34
C TYR A 18 -1.34 -3.17 -2.14
N LEU A 19 -0.76 -2.05 -1.68
CA LEU A 19 -1.31 -1.27 -0.57
C LEU A 19 -2.71 -0.73 -0.86
N ARG A 20 -2.97 -0.26 -2.08
CA ARG A 20 -4.29 0.22 -2.48
C ARG A 20 -5.33 -0.89 -2.45
N ASN A 21 -5.00 -2.07 -2.99
CA ASN A 21 -5.90 -3.23 -2.99
C ASN A 21 -6.18 -3.71 -1.56
N LEU A 22 -5.14 -3.72 -0.72
CA LEU A 22 -5.24 -4.08 0.69
C LEU A 22 -6.20 -3.13 1.43
N LEU A 23 -6.03 -1.80 1.26
CA LEU A 23 -6.92 -0.82 1.88
C LEU A 23 -8.36 -0.91 1.37
N ASN A 24 -8.55 -1.18 0.08
CA ASN A 24 -9.88 -1.34 -0.50
C ASN A 24 -10.56 -2.60 0.06
N ALA A 25 -9.85 -3.74 0.10
CA ALA A 25 -10.36 -4.99 0.67
C ALA A 25 -10.69 -4.90 2.16
N THR A 26 -10.08 -3.95 2.89
CA THR A 26 -10.36 -3.72 4.31
C THR A 26 -11.18 -2.48 4.61
N ALA A 27 -11.71 -1.79 3.59
CA ALA A 27 -12.44 -0.54 3.72
C ALA A 27 -11.70 0.50 4.61
N GLY A 28 -10.39 0.65 4.37
CA GLY A 28 -9.53 1.57 5.13
C GLY A 28 -9.21 1.12 6.57
N ASN A 29 -9.55 -0.12 6.96
CA ASN A 29 -9.17 -0.66 8.27
C ASN A 29 -7.69 -1.06 8.27
N ILE A 30 -6.85 -0.19 8.84
CA ILE A 30 -5.40 -0.43 8.97
C ILE A 30 -5.07 -1.67 9.79
N SER A 31 -5.79 -1.94 10.88
CA SER A 31 -5.48 -3.12 11.70
C SER A 31 -5.67 -4.40 10.90
N ARG A 32 -6.80 -4.52 10.20
CA ARG A 32 -7.08 -5.68 9.35
C ARG A 32 -6.15 -5.75 8.13
N ALA A 33 -5.79 -4.61 7.55
CA ALA A 33 -4.80 -4.55 6.47
C ALA A 33 -3.42 -5.02 6.94
N ALA A 34 -3.00 -4.61 8.14
CA ALA A 34 -1.72 -5.02 8.72
C ALA A 34 -1.69 -6.52 9.01
N GLU A 35 -2.77 -7.08 9.54
CA GLU A 35 -2.94 -8.53 9.72
C GLU A 35 -2.86 -9.30 8.40
N LEU A 36 -3.62 -8.86 7.37
CA LEU A 36 -3.59 -9.47 6.03
C LEU A 36 -2.22 -9.36 5.35
N ALA A 37 -1.50 -8.27 5.57
CA ALA A 37 -0.15 -8.07 5.06
C ALA A 37 0.93 -8.80 5.88
N GLY A 38 0.57 -9.39 7.03
CA GLY A 38 1.55 -9.97 7.97
C GLY A 38 2.55 -8.94 8.48
N ARG A 39 2.12 -7.67 8.63
CA ARG A 39 2.96 -6.54 9.00
C ARG A 39 2.46 -5.88 10.28
N TYR A 40 3.36 -5.18 10.96
CA TYR A 40 2.96 -4.35 12.09
C TYR A 40 2.19 -3.12 11.62
N ARG A 41 1.18 -2.70 12.38
CA ARG A 41 0.35 -1.52 12.09
C ARG A 41 1.19 -0.26 11.82
N ALA A 42 2.23 -0.04 12.62
CA ALA A 42 3.14 1.10 12.48
C ALA A 42 3.97 1.04 11.19
N ASP A 43 4.44 -0.15 10.81
CA ASP A 43 5.18 -0.35 9.56
C ASP A 43 4.28 -0.09 8.35
N LEU A 44 3.03 -0.55 8.41
CA LEU A 44 2.04 -0.29 7.37
C LEU A 44 1.78 1.22 7.21
N TYR A 45 1.65 1.98 8.31
CA TYR A 45 1.53 3.43 8.25
C TYR A 45 2.73 4.11 7.57
N ASN A 46 3.95 3.66 7.86
CA ASN A 46 5.15 4.18 7.20
C ASN A 46 5.16 3.85 5.70
N LEU A 47 4.76 2.64 5.32
CA LEU A 47 4.68 2.22 3.93
C LEU A 47 3.64 3.04 3.16
N LEU A 48 2.46 3.25 3.75
CA LEU A 48 1.40 4.08 3.18
C LEU A 48 1.87 5.53 3.00
N LYS A 49 2.49 6.13 4.02
CA LYS A 49 3.02 7.49 3.95
C LYS A 49 4.10 7.62 2.88
N LYS A 50 4.99 6.63 2.74
CA LYS A 50 6.02 6.58 1.71
C LYS A 50 5.44 6.59 0.29
N HIS A 51 4.28 5.97 0.09
CA HIS A 51 3.57 5.91 -1.19
C HIS A 51 2.46 6.98 -1.35
N GLY A 52 2.32 7.87 -0.37
CA GLY A 52 1.29 8.92 -0.36
C GLY A 52 -0.14 8.38 -0.29
N LEU A 53 -0.35 7.24 0.37
CA LEU A 53 -1.65 6.63 0.56
C LEU A 53 -2.18 6.93 1.96
N SER A 54 -3.46 7.26 2.05
CA SER A 54 -4.16 7.51 3.31
C SER A 54 -5.29 6.51 3.47
N PRO A 55 -5.42 5.80 4.60
CA PRO A 55 -6.55 4.90 4.82
C PRO A 55 -7.91 5.60 4.86
N GLY A 56 -7.92 6.91 5.17
CA GLY A 56 -9.13 7.72 5.19
C GLY A 56 -9.82 7.80 3.83
N ASP A 57 -9.07 7.77 2.73
CA ASP A 57 -9.61 7.76 1.37
C ASP A 57 -10.39 6.48 1.01
N PHE A 58 -10.23 5.42 1.81
CA PHE A 58 -10.83 4.10 1.54
C PHE A 58 -11.91 3.72 2.56
N LYS A 59 -12.19 4.61 3.51
CA LYS A 59 -13.35 4.50 4.39
C LYS A 59 -14.53 5.18 3.71
N GLU A 60 -15.51 4.40 3.27
CA GLU A 60 -16.87 4.88 3.01
C GLU A 60 -17.69 4.94 4.31
#